data_AF-A0A0T6B0R8-F1
#
_entry.id   AF-A0A0T6B0R8-F1
#
_cell.length_a   1.000
_cell.length_b   1.000
_cell.length_c   1.000
_cell.angle_alpha   90.00
_cell.angle_beta   90.00
_cell.angle_gamma   90.00
#
_symmetry.space_group_name_H-M   'P 1'
#
loop_
_entity.id
_entity.type
_entity.pdbx_description
1 polymer ?
#
loop_
_entity_poly.entity_id
_entity_poly.type
_entity_poly.pdbx_seq_one_letter_code
_entity_poly.pdbx_strand_id
1 'polypeptide(L)'
;SSEPGGGVLIRAVEPVEGIEHMKNWRIENTKSKKDIKLKDLCNGPSKLCTSFQITKKDCNMMDLKTSDSLWIEDDPKFMVNKVIHTGRIGIAAAGVEWAQKPYRFYIFG
;
A
#
# COMPACT_ATOMS: atom_id res chain seq x y z
N SER A 1 -11.02 -10.18 11.44
CA SER A 1 -10.47 -11.54 11.40
C SER A 1 -9.70 -11.75 12.70
N SER A 2 -9.96 -12.86 13.39
CA SER A 2 -9.36 -13.21 14.70
C SER A 2 -8.35 -14.35 14.58
N GLU A 3 -7.81 -14.60 13.37
CA GLU A 3 -6.79 -15.62 13.15
C GLU A 3 -5.41 -15.13 13.62
N PRO A 4 -4.76 -15.82 14.57
CA PRO A 4 -3.40 -15.48 15.00
C PRO A 4 -2.43 -15.53 13.83
N GLY A 5 -1.67 -14.44 13.62
CA GLY A 5 -0.65 -14.34 12.57
C GLY A 5 -1.18 -13.98 11.17
N GLY A 6 -2.50 -13.79 11.01
CA GLY A 6 -3.08 -13.27 9.77
C GLY A 6 -2.86 -11.77 9.59
N GLY A 7 -2.65 -11.32 8.36
CA GLY A 7 -2.50 -9.90 8.02
C GLY A 7 -2.60 -9.63 6.52
N VAL A 8 -2.86 -8.37 6.16
CA VAL A 8 -2.94 -7.91 4.77
C VAL A 8 -1.87 -6.85 4.53
N LEU A 9 -1.09 -7.02 3.46
CA LEU A 9 -0.13 -6.01 3.01
C LEU A 9 -0.79 -5.11 1.96
N ILE A 10 -0.95 -3.83 2.29
CA ILE A 10 -1.31 -2.82 1.29
C ILE A 10 -0.10 -2.57 0.39
N ARG A 11 -0.25 -2.84 -0.90
CA ARG A 11 0.86 -2.76 -1.87
C ARG A 11 0.88 -1.48 -2.68
N ALA A 12 -0.30 -0.96 -3.00
CA ALA A 12 -0.44 0.25 -3.78
C ALA A 12 -1.81 0.86 -3.52
N VAL A 13 -1.90 2.18 -3.72
CA VAL A 13 -3.15 2.94 -3.72
C VAL A 13 -3.11 3.92 -4.88
N GLU A 14 -4.28 4.32 -5.37
CA GLU A 14 -4.43 5.45 -6.28
C GLU A 14 -4.40 6.75 -5.46
N PRO A 15 -3.47 7.69 -5.73
CA PRO A 15 -3.47 8.98 -5.06
C PRO A 15 -4.66 9.82 -5.52
N VAL A 16 -5.55 10.17 -4.58
CA VAL A 16 -6.75 10.99 -4.85
C VAL A 16 -6.59 12.43 -4.39
N GLU A 17 -5.97 12.64 -3.23
CA GLU A 17 -5.81 13.95 -2.59
C GLU A 17 -4.41 14.11 -1.98
N GLY A 18 -4.02 15.34 -1.66
CA GLY A 18 -2.73 15.61 -1.00
C GLY A 18 -1.48 15.32 -1.85
N ILE A 19 -1.63 15.21 -3.17
CA ILE A 19 -0.57 14.76 -4.11
C ILE A 19 0.75 15.54 -3.96
N GLU A 20 0.69 16.85 -3.75
CA GLU A 20 1.90 17.67 -3.59
C GLU A 20 2.67 17.33 -2.31
N HIS A 21 1.99 17.04 -1.20
CA HIS A 21 2.64 16.55 0.02
C HIS A 21 3.30 15.19 -0.21
N MET A 22 2.59 14.28 -0.88
CA MET A 22 3.12 12.96 -1.24
C MET A 22 4.40 13.08 -2.08
N LYS A 23 4.43 13.98 -3.07
CA LYS A 23 5.63 14.26 -3.88
C LYS A 23 6.77 14.78 -3.03
N ASN A 24 6.51 15.78 -2.18
CA ASN A 24 7.53 16.40 -1.34
C ASN A 24 8.20 15.36 -0.43
N TRP A 25 7.41 14.56 0.29
CA TRP A 25 7.96 13.52 1.16
C TRP A 25 8.71 12.44 0.38
N ARG A 26 8.25 12.08 -0.82
CA ARG A 26 8.97 11.15 -1.69
C ARG A 26 10.30 11.73 -2.18
N ILE A 27 10.36 13.02 -2.53
CA ILE A 27 11.59 13.68 -2.98
C ILE A 27 12.58 13.77 -1.81
N GLU A 28 12.15 14.22 -0.64
CA GLU A 28 12.97 14.33 0.57
C GLU A 28 13.59 12.99 0.98
N ASN A 29 12.85 11.89 0.81
CA ASN A 29 13.30 10.55 1.17
C ASN A 29 14.16 9.88 0.08
N THR A 30 14.34 10.50 -1.09
CA THR A 30 15.16 9.95 -2.18
C THR A 30 16.36 10.83 -2.49
N LYS A 31 17.47 10.24 -2.93
CA LYS A 31 18.62 11.00 -3.42
C LYS A 31 18.37 11.68 -4.79
N SER A 32 17.18 11.53 -5.35
CA SER A 32 16.83 12.03 -6.68
C SER A 32 16.02 13.30 -6.58
N LYS A 33 16.51 14.40 -7.18
CA LYS A 33 15.78 15.67 -7.30
C LYS A 33 14.84 15.72 -8.50
N LYS A 34 14.50 14.56 -9.09
CA LYS A 34 13.62 14.51 -10.25
C LYS A 34 12.17 14.58 -9.79
N ASP A 35 11.37 15.32 -10.55
CA ASP A 35 9.93 15.33 -10.37
C ASP A 35 9.36 13.90 -10.46
N ILE A 36 8.47 13.56 -9.53
CA ILE A 36 7.90 12.22 -9.39
C ILE A 36 6.51 12.23 -10.00
N LYS A 37 6.33 11.40 -11.03
CA LYS A 37 5.05 11.23 -11.71
C LYS A 37 4.01 10.67 -10.75
N LEU A 38 2.75 11.09 -10.92
CA LEU A 38 1.60 10.64 -10.11
C LEU A 38 1.55 9.11 -9.96
N LYS A 39 1.67 8.38 -11.08
CA LYS A 39 1.67 6.90 -11.12
C LYS A 39 2.78 6.23 -10.32
N ASP A 40 3.83 6.97 -9.96
CA ASP A 40 5.02 6.48 -9.27
C ASP A 40 5.06 6.85 -7.78
N LEU A 41 4.06 7.58 -7.28
CA LEU A 41 3.96 7.97 -5.87
C LEU A 41 3.63 6.76 -4.98
N CYS A 42 2.55 6.05 -5.29
CA CYS A 42 1.99 5.03 -4.40
C CYS A 42 1.94 3.62 -5.03
N ASN A 43 2.77 3.34 -6.04
CA ASN A 43 2.78 2.06 -6.76
C ASN A 43 3.66 0.95 -6.13
N GLY A 44 3.93 1.04 -4.83
CA GLY A 44 4.66 0.02 -4.09
C GLY A 44 4.59 0.23 -2.58
N PRO A 45 4.75 -0.83 -1.75
CA PRO A 45 4.54 -0.74 -0.30
C PRO A 45 5.39 0.34 0.38
N SER A 46 6.70 0.35 0.10
CA SER A 46 7.60 1.35 0.68
C SER A 46 7.33 2.76 0.16
N LYS A 47 6.91 2.90 -1.11
CA LYS A 47 6.61 4.20 -1.69
C LYS A 47 5.34 4.79 -1.08
N LEU A 48 4.30 3.97 -0.94
CA LEU A 48 3.08 4.29 -0.21
C LEU A 48 3.41 4.75 1.22
N CYS A 49 4.21 4.00 1.98
CA CYS A 49 4.56 4.41 3.33
C CYS A 49 5.25 5.78 3.37
N THR A 50 6.19 6.06 2.47
CA THR A 50 6.81 7.39 2.38
C THR A 50 5.80 8.48 1.99
N SER A 51 4.95 8.22 0.99
CA SER A 51 3.95 9.17 0.50
C SER A 51 2.87 9.51 1.53
N PHE A 52 2.68 8.70 2.56
CA PHE A 52 1.73 8.93 3.65
C PHE A 52 2.43 9.16 5.00
N GLN A 53 3.76 9.28 5.03
CA GLN A 53 4.58 9.34 6.24
C GLN A 53 4.30 8.21 7.26
N ILE A 54 3.92 7.03 6.79
CA ILE A 54 3.71 5.85 7.64
C ILE A 54 5.07 5.33 8.10
N THR A 55 5.42 5.58 9.34
CA THR A 55 6.67 5.10 9.96
C THR A 55 6.40 3.97 10.95
N LYS A 56 7.44 3.15 11.21
CA LYS A 56 7.36 2.15 12.27
C LYS A 56 7.17 2.78 13.65
N LYS A 57 7.75 3.95 13.89
CA LYS A 57 7.68 4.62 15.20
C LYS A 57 6.26 5.06 15.52
N ASP A 58 5.56 5.58 14.52
CA ASP A 58 4.28 6.27 14.73
C ASP A 58 3.07 5.38 14.44
N CYS A 59 3.20 4.39 13.55
CA CYS A 59 2.05 3.60 13.06
C CYS A 59 2.08 2.11 13.46
N ASN A 60 3.21 1.56 13.92
CA ASN A 60 3.26 0.14 14.25
C ASN A 60 2.36 -0.18 15.45
N MET A 61 1.55 -1.24 15.35
CA MET A 61 0.54 -1.64 16.36
C MET A 61 -0.61 -0.64 16.55
N MET A 62 -0.74 0.38 15.70
CA MET A 62 -1.87 1.30 15.71
C MET A 62 -3.17 0.54 15.36
N ASP A 63 -4.23 0.79 16.13
CA ASP A 63 -5.56 0.28 15.79
C ASP A 63 -6.24 1.24 14.81
N LEU A 64 -6.35 0.81 13.54
CA LEU A 64 -6.98 1.57 12.47
C LEU A 64 -8.48 1.81 12.70
N LYS A 65 -9.13 1.12 13.65
CA LYS A 65 -10.55 1.31 13.97
C LYS A 65 -10.79 2.52 14.88
N THR A 66 -9.80 2.90 15.66
CA THR A 66 -9.93 3.92 16.71
C THR A 66 -8.91 5.04 16.56
N SER A 67 -8.03 4.98 15.56
CA SER A 67 -7.04 6.01 15.31
C SER A 67 -7.65 7.22 14.61
N ASP A 68 -7.31 8.42 15.08
CA ASP A 68 -7.70 9.69 14.45
C ASP A 68 -6.69 10.16 13.37
N SER A 69 -5.53 9.52 13.27
CA SER A 69 -4.44 9.96 12.37
C SER A 69 -4.26 9.10 11.12
N LEU A 70 -4.78 7.87 11.15
CA LEU A 70 -4.76 6.95 10.00
C LEU A 70 -5.93 5.99 10.12
N TRP A 71 -6.84 6.03 9.15
CA TRP A 71 -8.03 5.18 9.08
C TRP A 71 -8.25 4.66 7.66
N ILE A 72 -9.24 3.79 7.51
CA ILE A 72 -9.76 3.34 6.21
C ILE A 72 -11.21 3.82 6.14
N GLU A 73 -11.57 4.40 5.01
CA GLU A 73 -12.94 4.86 4.74
C GLU A 73 -13.55 4.08 3.57
N ASP A 74 -14.87 3.95 3.60
CA ASP A 74 -15.63 3.38 2.49
C ASP A 74 -15.78 4.43 1.38
N ASP A 75 -15.55 4.03 0.13
CA ASP A 75 -15.95 4.80 -1.05
C ASP A 75 -17.21 4.17 -1.68
N PRO A 76 -18.42 4.66 -1.36
CA PRO A 76 -19.66 4.08 -1.87
C PRO A 76 -19.86 4.29 -3.38
N LYS A 77 -19.07 5.16 -4.02
CA LYS A 77 -19.16 5.41 -5.47
C LYS A 77 -18.20 4.53 -6.26
N PHE A 78 -17.21 3.93 -5.60
CA PHE A 78 -16.22 3.12 -6.26
C PHE A 78 -16.71 1.70 -6.51
N MET A 79 -16.85 1.34 -7.79
CA MET A 79 -17.26 0.00 -8.21
C MET A 79 -16.07 -0.79 -8.73
N VAL A 80 -15.75 -1.89 -8.06
CA VAL A 80 -14.69 -2.79 -8.50
C VAL A 80 -15.22 -3.67 -9.63
N ASN A 81 -14.77 -3.41 -10.86
CA ASN A 81 -15.18 -4.19 -12.03
C ASN A 81 -14.63 -5.62 -12.01
N LYS A 82 -13.31 -5.76 -11.78
CA LYS A 82 -12.63 -7.05 -11.83
C LYS A 82 -11.41 -7.05 -10.92
N VAL A 83 -11.34 -8.05 -10.03
CA VAL A 83 -10.18 -8.32 -9.19
C VAL A 83 -9.34 -9.42 -9.83
N ILE A 84 -8.04 -9.18 -9.96
CA ILE A 84 -7.07 -10.17 -10.41
C ILE A 84 -6.38 -10.80 -9.21
N HIS A 85 -6.25 -12.13 -9.26
CA HIS A 85 -5.62 -12.95 -8.25
C HIS A 85 -4.33 -13.54 -8.81
N THR A 86 -3.22 -13.42 -8.08
CA THR A 86 -1.91 -13.87 -8.57
C THR A 86 -0.94 -14.16 -7.42
N GLY A 87 0.24 -14.71 -7.75
CA GLY A 87 1.32 -14.93 -6.80
C GLY A 87 1.82 -13.63 -6.18
N ARG A 88 2.25 -13.70 -4.92
CA ARG A 88 2.83 -12.56 -4.20
C ARG A 88 4.24 -12.24 -4.72
N ILE A 89 4.60 -10.96 -4.68
CA ILE A 89 5.90 -10.47 -5.17
C ILE A 89 6.94 -10.58 -4.06
N GLY A 90 8.14 -11.06 -4.39
CA GLY A 90 9.29 -11.04 -3.48
C GLY A 90 9.30 -12.12 -2.40
N ILE A 91 8.54 -13.22 -2.57
CA ILE A 91 8.42 -14.30 -1.58
C ILE A 91 8.93 -15.66 -2.08
N ALA A 92 9.78 -15.69 -3.11
CA ALA A 92 10.29 -16.94 -3.69
C ALA A 92 10.97 -17.85 -2.64
N ALA A 93 11.60 -17.26 -1.62
CA ALA A 93 12.22 -17.97 -0.51
C ALA A 93 11.23 -18.76 0.38
N ALA A 94 9.93 -18.51 0.28
CA ALA A 94 8.89 -19.25 1.02
C ALA A 94 8.55 -20.62 0.39
N GLY A 95 9.26 -21.01 -0.68
CA GLY A 95 9.00 -22.26 -1.41
C GLY A 95 7.92 -22.12 -2.47
N VAL A 96 7.95 -23.01 -3.46
CA VAL A 96 7.05 -22.98 -4.63
C VAL A 96 5.58 -23.02 -4.23
N GLU A 97 5.24 -23.83 -3.22
CA GLU A 97 3.88 -23.94 -2.71
C GLU A 97 3.30 -22.59 -2.28
N TRP A 98 4.03 -21.81 -1.48
CA TRP A 98 3.55 -20.53 -0.95
C TRP A 98 3.74 -19.36 -1.91
N ALA A 99 4.74 -19.44 -2.79
CA ALA A 99 5.01 -18.44 -3.81
C ALA A 99 3.93 -18.44 -4.92
N GLN A 100 3.39 -19.61 -5.26
CA GLN A 100 2.38 -19.76 -6.32
C GLN A 100 0.93 -19.53 -5.85
N LYS A 101 0.66 -19.56 -4.53
CA LYS A 101 -0.69 -19.29 -4.01
C LYS A 101 -1.18 -17.90 -4.46
N PRO A 102 -2.45 -17.77 -4.90
CA PRO A 102 -3.01 -16.55 -5.48
C PRO A 102 -3.40 -15.52 -4.40
N TYR A 103 -2.47 -15.18 -3.51
CA TYR A 103 -2.66 -14.30 -2.35
C TYR A 103 -2.21 -12.86 -2.60
N ARG A 104 -2.17 -12.44 -3.86
CA ARG A 104 -2.05 -11.04 -4.25
C ARG A 104 -3.27 -10.67 -5.07
N PHE A 105 -3.91 -9.59 -4.68
CA PHE A 105 -5.14 -9.07 -5.27
C PHE A 105 -4.89 -7.66 -5.79
N TYR A 106 -5.42 -7.33 -6.97
CA TYR A 106 -5.39 -5.97 -7.51
C TYR A 106 -6.55 -5.76 -8.49
N ILE A 107 -6.91 -4.50 -8.73
CA ILE A 107 -7.98 -4.14 -9.66
C ILE A 107 -7.44 -4.23 -11.10
N PHE A 108 -8.16 -4.87 -12.00
CA PHE A 108 -7.79 -4.93 -13.40
C PHE A 108 -7.92 -3.55 -14.07
N GLY A 109 -6.81 -3.04 -14.59
CA GLY A 109 -6.70 -1.74 -15.24
C GLY A 109 -5.24 -1.32 -15.35
#